data_AF-A0A7S0I3R6-F1
#
_entry.id   AF-A0A7S0I3R6-F1
#
_cell.length_a   1.000
_cell.length_b   1.000
_cell.length_c   1.000
_cell.angle_alpha   90.00
_cell.angle_beta   90.00
_cell.angle_gamma   90.00
#
_symmetry.space_group_name_H-M   'P 1'
#
loop_
_entity.id
_entity.type
_entity.pdbx_description
1 polymer ?
#
loop_
_entity_poly.entity_id
_entity_poly.type
_entity_poly.pdbx_seq_one_letter_code
_entity_poly.pdbx_strand_id
1 'polypeptide(L)'
;PVVDTRQMHRHLSYLLSFGNNPWERLAKGLKEEGFESEYLDRLENKLGGKARTLDSSIDELQQEILQETAHSLKRTEEKVNYALLELDVCAWRINKCEDGSERTKLIQEYNKLRLRALDRRRDFQIQRECAGMRIRNWERTENLYPVPPRCPPDASS
;
A
#
# COMPACT_ATOMS: atom_id res chain seq x y z
N PRO A 1 40.35 5.94 -53.53
CA PRO A 1 39.30 6.68 -52.79
C PRO A 1 39.67 6.73 -51.30
N VAL A 2 40.11 7.90 -50.85
CA VAL A 2 40.53 8.16 -49.47
C VAL A 2 39.29 8.12 -48.60
N VAL A 3 39.22 7.16 -47.67
CA VAL A 3 38.14 7.07 -46.68
C VAL A 3 38.26 8.28 -45.76
N ASP A 4 37.26 9.17 -45.81
CA ASP A 4 37.26 10.41 -45.05
C ASP A 4 37.12 10.12 -43.54
N THR A 5 38.25 10.23 -42.84
CA THR A 5 38.38 9.98 -41.41
C THR A 5 37.55 10.94 -40.56
N ARG A 6 37.07 12.07 -41.12
CA ARG A 6 36.17 13.02 -40.43
C ARG A 6 34.72 12.51 -40.34
N GLN A 7 34.27 11.69 -41.29
CA GLN A 7 32.91 11.16 -41.31
C GLN A 7 32.74 10.02 -40.28
N MET A 8 33.75 9.15 -40.14
CA MET A 8 33.77 8.12 -39.09
C MET A 8 33.85 8.69 -37.67
N HIS A 9 34.58 9.80 -37.45
CA HIS A 9 34.69 10.42 -36.13
C HIS A 9 33.37 11.01 -35.60
N ARG A 10 32.46 11.46 -36.48
CA ARG A 10 31.12 11.90 -36.06
C ARG A 10 30.22 10.74 -35.65
N HIS A 11 30.32 9.59 -36.31
CA HIS A 11 29.54 8.39 -35.96
C HIS A 11 29.89 7.81 -34.59
N LEU A 12 31.14 7.92 -34.14
CA LEU A 12 31.57 7.36 -32.85
C LEU A 12 31.25 8.27 -31.64
N SER A 13 30.93 9.54 -31.88
CA SER A 13 30.58 10.49 -30.80
C SER A 13 29.26 10.14 -30.08
N TYR A 14 28.34 9.44 -30.77
CA TYR A 14 27.04 9.05 -30.23
C TYR A 14 27.12 7.93 -29.17
N LEU A 15 28.22 7.18 -29.15
CA LEU A 15 28.46 6.06 -28.24
C LEU A 15 28.95 6.46 -26.84
N LEU A 16 29.44 7.69 -26.64
CA LEU A 16 30.18 8.08 -25.42
C LEU A 16 29.49 9.13 -24.52
N SER A 17 28.27 9.56 -24.83
CA SER A 17 27.50 10.44 -23.93
C SER A 17 26.65 9.61 -22.96
N PHE A 18 26.78 9.85 -21.66
CA PHE A 18 25.94 9.24 -20.62
C PHE A 18 24.63 10.02 -20.48
N GLY A 19 23.48 9.33 -20.57
CA GLY A 19 22.16 9.91 -20.26
C GLY A 19 20.99 9.47 -21.14
N ASN A 20 21.23 8.89 -22.33
CA ASN A 20 20.21 8.26 -23.20
C ASN A 20 20.83 7.02 -23.86
N ASN A 21 20.03 6.01 -24.19
CA ASN A 21 20.53 4.80 -24.83
C ASN A 21 21.17 5.12 -26.20
N PRO A 22 22.35 4.58 -26.54
CA PRO A 22 23.10 4.96 -27.74
C PRO A 22 22.30 4.77 -29.05
N TRP A 23 21.35 3.85 -29.05
CA TRP A 23 20.49 3.49 -30.18
C TRP A 23 19.37 4.51 -30.45
N GLU A 24 18.86 5.19 -29.41
CA GLU A 24 17.83 6.24 -29.55
C GLU A 24 18.39 7.48 -30.25
N ARG A 25 19.66 7.82 -29.96
CA ARG A 25 20.37 8.92 -30.62
C ARG A 25 20.66 8.61 -32.07
N LEU A 26 21.07 7.37 -32.35
CA LEU A 26 21.31 6.89 -33.71
C LEU A 26 20.03 6.96 -34.54
N ALA A 27 18.90 6.51 -33.99
CA ALA A 27 17.59 6.62 -34.65
C ALA A 27 17.20 8.07 -34.96
N LYS A 28 17.39 8.96 -33.98
CA LYS A 28 17.08 10.38 -34.13
C LYS A 28 17.97 11.07 -35.16
N GLY A 29 19.27 10.80 -35.15
CA GLY A 29 20.22 11.36 -36.12
C GLY A 29 19.96 10.90 -37.55
N LEU A 30 19.67 9.62 -37.76
CA LEU A 30 19.34 9.08 -39.08
C LEU A 30 18.05 9.68 -39.65
N LYS A 31 17.09 10.03 -38.80
CA LYS A 31 15.84 10.71 -39.20
C LYS A 31 16.07 12.17 -39.59
N GLU A 32 16.90 12.89 -38.84
CA GLU A 32 17.31 14.27 -39.17
C GLU A 32 18.07 14.33 -40.51
N GLU A 33 18.74 13.24 -40.88
CA GLU A 33 19.41 13.06 -42.17
C GLU A 33 18.49 12.54 -43.29
N GLY A 34 17.20 12.30 -43.01
CA GLY A 34 16.21 11.85 -44.00
C GLY A 34 16.37 10.39 -44.45
N PHE A 35 17.02 9.55 -43.65
CA PHE A 35 17.29 8.16 -43.98
C PHE A 35 16.05 7.28 -43.74
N GLU A 36 15.44 6.78 -44.81
CA GLU A 36 14.31 5.85 -44.75
C GLU A 36 14.79 4.40 -44.78
N SER A 37 14.35 3.60 -43.81
CA SER A 37 14.69 2.18 -43.71
C SER A 37 13.64 1.44 -42.89
N GLU A 38 13.22 0.26 -43.36
CA GLU A 38 12.29 -0.61 -42.63
C GLU A 38 12.79 -0.95 -41.22
N TYR A 39 14.12 -0.98 -41.01
CA TYR A 39 14.72 -1.22 -39.70
C TYR A 39 14.63 -0.01 -38.77
N LEU A 40 14.64 1.20 -39.32
CA LEU A 40 14.43 2.45 -38.59
C LEU A 40 12.96 2.54 -38.14
N ASP A 41 12.02 2.18 -39.01
CA ASP A 41 10.59 2.09 -38.67
C ASP A 41 10.31 1.01 -37.61
N ARG A 42 11.00 -0.13 -37.66
CA ARG A 42 10.91 -1.18 -36.62
C ARG A 42 11.46 -0.69 -35.29
N LEU A 43 12.54 0.08 -35.31
CA LEU A 43 13.15 0.64 -34.11
C LEU A 43 12.25 1.75 -33.52
N GLU A 44 11.67 2.60 -34.35
CA GLU A 44 10.66 3.58 -33.95
C GLU A 44 9.40 2.91 -33.42
N ASN A 45 8.88 1.86 -34.03
CA ASN A 45 7.71 1.14 -33.48
C ASN A 45 8.02 0.48 -32.13
N LYS A 46 9.28 0.07 -31.93
CA LYS A 46 9.74 -0.46 -30.64
C LYS A 46 9.93 0.64 -29.58
N LEU A 47 10.24 1.86 -30.00
CA LEU A 47 10.40 3.03 -29.11
C LEU A 47 9.06 3.78 -28.86
N GLY A 48 8.22 3.90 -29.88
CA GLY A 48 6.92 4.59 -29.89
C GLY A 48 5.74 3.69 -29.50
N GLY A 49 5.86 2.37 -29.61
CA GLY A 49 4.88 1.40 -29.10
C GLY A 49 5.24 0.77 -27.75
N LYS A 50 6.43 1.08 -27.21
CA LYS A 50 6.97 0.47 -25.98
C LYS A 50 7.84 1.41 -25.16
N ALA A 51 7.62 2.71 -25.25
CA ALA A 51 7.75 3.56 -24.06
C ALA A 51 6.55 3.27 -23.13
N ARG A 52 6.47 2.03 -22.60
CA ARG A 52 6.25 1.91 -21.16
C ARG A 52 7.49 2.57 -20.59
N THR A 53 7.44 3.89 -20.41
CA THR A 53 8.51 4.57 -19.70
C THR A 53 8.63 3.88 -18.36
N LEU A 54 9.85 3.79 -17.82
CA LEU A 54 10.07 3.30 -16.46
C LEU A 54 9.06 3.93 -15.49
N ASP A 55 8.73 5.21 -15.71
CA ASP A 55 7.70 5.97 -15.00
C ASP A 55 6.32 5.33 -15.07
N SER A 56 5.82 4.90 -16.24
CA SER A 56 4.51 4.25 -16.34
C SER A 56 4.44 2.91 -15.59
N SER A 57 5.52 2.12 -15.58
CA SER A 57 5.58 0.87 -14.82
C SER A 57 5.75 1.13 -13.32
N ILE A 58 6.44 2.21 -12.93
CA ILE A 58 6.50 2.68 -11.54
C ILE A 58 5.11 3.12 -11.07
N ASP A 59 4.37 3.85 -11.90
CA ASP A 59 3.02 4.32 -11.56
C ASP A 59 2.04 3.17 -11.39
N GLU A 60 2.05 2.18 -12.30
CA GLU A 60 1.25 0.95 -12.17
C GLU A 60 1.56 0.22 -10.84
N LEU A 61 2.85 0.02 -10.53
CA LEU A 61 3.29 -0.61 -9.28
C LEU A 61 2.90 0.21 -8.03
N GLN A 62 3.00 1.54 -8.10
CA GLN A 62 2.56 2.41 -7.00
C GLN A 62 1.06 2.27 -6.74
N GLN A 63 0.24 2.20 -7.80
CA GLN A 63 -1.19 1.97 -7.66
C GLN A 63 -1.51 0.61 -7.05
N GLU A 64 -0.81 -0.44 -7.46
CA GLU A 64 -0.96 -1.77 -6.86
C GLU A 64 -0.63 -1.76 -5.37
N ILE A 65 0.50 -1.17 -4.98
CA ILE A 65 0.90 -1.02 -3.57
C ILE A 65 -0.14 -0.23 -2.77
N LEU A 66 -0.67 0.86 -3.33
CA LEU A 66 -1.73 1.66 -2.69
C LEU A 66 -3.02 0.86 -2.51
N GLN A 67 -3.42 0.05 -3.48
CA GLN A 67 -4.59 -0.81 -3.38
C GLN A 67 -4.40 -1.90 -2.33
N GLU A 68 -3.25 -2.57 -2.32
CA GLU A 68 -2.94 -3.61 -1.33
C GLU A 68 -2.87 -3.05 0.09
N THR A 69 -2.24 -1.89 0.28
CA THR A 69 -2.20 -1.22 1.57
C THR A 69 -3.59 -0.79 2.04
N ALA A 70 -4.43 -0.24 1.16
CA ALA A 70 -5.82 0.08 1.46
C ALA A 70 -6.63 -1.17 1.85
N HIS A 71 -6.49 -2.27 1.11
CA HIS A 71 -7.14 -3.54 1.44
C HIS A 71 -6.68 -4.12 2.78
N SER A 72 -5.39 -4.04 3.07
CA SER A 72 -4.82 -4.50 4.35
C SER A 72 -5.32 -3.67 5.53
N LEU A 73 -5.40 -2.34 5.36
CA LEU A 73 -6.00 -1.44 6.35
C LEU A 73 -7.45 -1.79 6.63
N LYS A 74 -8.26 -1.98 5.58
CA LYS A 74 -9.68 -2.36 5.71
C LYS A 74 -9.86 -3.68 6.46
N ARG A 75 -9.07 -4.70 6.15
CA ARG A 75 -9.12 -5.99 6.86
C ARG A 75 -8.77 -5.86 8.34
N THR A 76 -7.83 -4.97 8.66
CA THR A 76 -7.41 -4.75 10.06
C THR A 76 -8.48 -3.97 10.82
N GLU A 77 -9.12 -2.99 10.19
CA GLU A 77 -10.30 -2.28 10.71
C GLU A 77 -11.47 -3.24 10.99
N GLU A 78 -11.79 -4.15 10.06
CA GLU A 78 -12.83 -5.17 10.22
C GLU A 78 -12.59 -6.05 11.46
N LYS A 79 -11.33 -6.37 11.79
CA LYS A 79 -11.00 -7.12 13.01
C LYS A 79 -11.28 -6.32 14.29
N VAL A 80 -11.10 -5.00 14.27
CA VAL A 80 -11.47 -4.13 15.40
C VAL A 80 -12.99 -4.11 15.56
N ASN A 81 -13.71 -3.85 14.48
CA ASN A 81 -15.18 -3.82 14.48
C ASN A 81 -15.77 -5.14 14.98
N TYR A 82 -15.23 -6.27 14.51
CA TYR A 82 -15.67 -7.59 14.97
C TYR A 82 -15.42 -7.79 16.48
N ALA A 83 -14.24 -7.40 16.99
CA ALA A 83 -13.95 -7.53 18.42
C ALA A 83 -14.84 -6.62 19.30
N LEU A 84 -15.18 -5.43 18.81
CA LEU A 84 -16.13 -4.53 19.50
C LEU A 84 -17.55 -5.11 19.47
N LEU A 85 -17.98 -5.72 18.37
CA LEU A 85 -19.27 -6.39 18.30
C LEU A 85 -19.36 -7.58 19.26
N GLU A 86 -18.29 -8.38 19.39
CA GLU A 86 -18.22 -9.46 20.37
C GLU A 86 -18.41 -8.93 21.81
N LEU A 87 -17.86 -7.76 22.13
CA LEU A 87 -18.05 -7.08 23.41
C LEU A 87 -19.51 -6.65 23.61
N ASP A 88 -20.12 -6.01 22.62
CA ASP A 88 -21.51 -5.54 22.70
C ASP A 88 -22.48 -6.71 22.92
N VAL A 89 -22.28 -7.82 22.19
CA VAL A 89 -23.06 -9.04 22.36
C VAL A 89 -22.87 -9.62 23.77
N CYS A 90 -21.65 -9.63 24.28
CA CYS A 90 -21.37 -10.12 25.63
C CYS A 90 -22.00 -9.24 26.71
N ALA A 91 -21.89 -7.91 26.59
CA ALA A 91 -22.53 -6.95 27.48
C ALA A 91 -24.06 -7.09 27.49
N TRP A 92 -24.66 -7.27 26.31
CA TRP A 92 -26.09 -7.56 26.19
C TRP A 92 -26.49 -8.84 26.93
N ARG A 93 -25.68 -9.92 26.82
CA ARG A 93 -25.91 -11.16 27.57
C ARG A 93 -25.80 -10.97 29.08
N ILE A 94 -24.81 -10.22 29.56
CA ILE A 94 -24.66 -9.88 30.99
C ILE A 94 -25.91 -9.18 31.52
N ASN A 95 -26.46 -8.23 30.75
CA ASN A 95 -27.66 -7.47 31.13
C ASN A 95 -28.95 -8.31 31.13
N LYS A 96 -28.96 -9.44 30.40
CA LYS A 96 -30.10 -10.36 30.31
C LYS A 96 -30.00 -11.55 31.26
N CYS A 97 -28.83 -11.75 31.88
CA CYS A 97 -28.58 -12.89 32.75
C CYS A 97 -29.07 -12.58 34.17
N GLU A 98 -30.00 -13.38 34.67
CA GLU A 98 -30.54 -13.28 36.03
C GLU A 98 -29.76 -14.14 37.03
N ASP A 99 -29.06 -15.19 36.57
CA ASP A 99 -28.24 -16.06 37.42
C ASP A 99 -26.88 -15.41 37.73
N GLY A 100 -26.59 -15.20 39.02
CA GLY A 100 -25.32 -14.62 39.47
C GLY A 100 -24.08 -15.46 39.10
N SER A 101 -24.19 -16.78 39.06
CA SER A 101 -23.05 -17.65 38.69
C SER A 101 -22.71 -17.52 37.20
N GLU A 102 -23.71 -17.62 36.34
CA GLU A 102 -23.56 -17.42 34.90
C GLU A 102 -23.13 -15.98 34.56
N ARG A 103 -23.72 -14.98 35.22
CA ARG A 103 -23.34 -13.56 35.07
C ARG A 103 -21.88 -13.33 35.38
N THR A 104 -21.35 -13.94 36.45
CA THR A 104 -19.93 -13.86 36.81
C THR A 104 -19.02 -14.42 35.71
N LYS A 105 -19.40 -15.55 35.11
CA LYS A 105 -18.64 -16.14 33.98
C LYS A 105 -18.67 -15.23 32.75
N LEU A 106 -19.83 -14.65 32.44
CA LEU A 106 -19.97 -13.69 31.35
C LEU A 106 -19.13 -12.43 31.57
N ILE A 107 -19.05 -11.90 32.80
CA ILE A 107 -18.18 -10.76 33.12
C ILE A 107 -16.69 -11.10 32.92
N GLN A 108 -16.26 -12.31 33.30
CA GLN A 108 -14.90 -12.76 33.04
C GLN A 108 -14.62 -12.84 31.55
N GLU A 109 -15.56 -13.37 30.76
CA GLU A 109 -15.44 -13.45 29.30
C GLU A 109 -15.41 -12.06 28.65
N TYR A 110 -16.30 -11.16 29.06
CA TYR A 110 -16.31 -9.76 28.62
C TYR A 110 -14.95 -9.10 28.84
N ASN A 111 -14.33 -9.31 30.01
CA ASN A 111 -13.03 -8.74 30.31
C ASN A 111 -11.89 -9.32 29.44
N LYS A 112 -11.98 -10.59 29.01
CA LYS A 112 -11.05 -11.17 28.03
C LYS A 112 -11.26 -10.58 26.64
N LEU A 113 -12.52 -10.50 26.19
CA LEU A 113 -12.88 -9.87 24.93
C LEU A 113 -12.43 -8.40 24.88
N ARG A 114 -12.46 -7.72 26.02
CA ARG A 114 -11.99 -6.33 26.16
C ARG A 114 -10.51 -6.19 25.87
N LEU A 115 -9.69 -7.09 26.43
CA LEU A 115 -8.25 -7.11 26.15
C LEU A 115 -8.00 -7.37 24.66
N ARG A 116 -8.72 -8.34 24.07
CA ARG A 116 -8.65 -8.61 22.64
C ARG A 116 -9.03 -7.40 21.79
N ALA A 117 -10.07 -6.64 22.15
CA ALA A 117 -10.45 -5.43 21.44
C ALA A 117 -9.39 -4.33 21.53
N LEU A 118 -8.75 -4.17 22.69
CA LEU A 118 -7.61 -3.26 22.86
C LEU A 118 -6.43 -3.68 21.96
N ASP A 119 -6.09 -4.97 21.93
CA ASP A 119 -5.02 -5.49 21.08
C ASP A 119 -5.32 -5.27 19.59
N ARG A 120 -6.55 -5.56 19.13
CA ARG A 120 -6.95 -5.30 17.75
C ARG A 120 -6.88 -3.82 17.39
N ARG A 121 -7.30 -2.94 18.30
CA ARG A 121 -7.21 -1.49 18.09
C ARG A 121 -5.76 -1.03 17.98
N ARG A 122 -4.87 -1.60 18.80
CA ARG A 122 -3.42 -1.33 18.73
C ARG A 122 -2.82 -1.83 17.42
N ASP A 123 -3.17 -3.03 16.97
CA ASP A 123 -2.74 -3.57 15.67
C ASP A 123 -3.16 -2.62 14.54
N PHE A 124 -4.39 -2.09 14.59
CA PHE A 124 -4.88 -1.14 13.60
C PHE A 124 -4.13 0.20 13.65
N GLN A 125 -3.82 0.72 14.85
CA GLN A 125 -2.99 1.91 14.99
C GLN A 125 -1.63 1.73 14.34
N ILE A 126 -0.96 0.60 14.60
CA ILE A 126 0.34 0.27 14.01
C ILE A 126 0.23 0.20 12.48
N GLN A 127 -0.78 -0.49 11.95
CA GLN A 127 -0.98 -0.60 10.50
C GLN A 127 -1.17 0.78 9.85
N ARG A 128 -1.89 1.68 10.51
CA ARG A 128 -2.06 3.07 10.05
C ARG A 128 -0.75 3.86 10.06
N GLU A 129 0.09 3.70 11.08
CA GLU A 129 1.40 4.33 11.14
C GLU A 129 2.34 3.82 10.05
N CYS A 130 2.32 2.51 9.78
CA CYS A 130 3.06 1.89 8.68
C CYS A 130 2.62 2.43 7.32
N ALA A 131 1.32 2.73 7.15
CA ALA A 131 0.78 3.38 5.96
C ALA A 131 0.99 4.91 5.92
N GLY A 132 1.77 5.48 6.85
CA GLY A 132 2.14 6.89 6.87
C GLY A 132 1.19 7.81 7.64
N MET A 133 0.09 7.29 8.21
CA MET A 133 -0.87 8.08 8.99
C MET A 133 -0.38 8.28 10.43
N ARG A 134 0.55 9.22 10.65
CA ARG A 134 1.19 9.43 11.96
C ARG A 134 0.56 10.56 12.79
N ILE A 135 -0.01 11.57 12.15
CA ILE A 135 -0.52 12.77 12.84
C ILE A 135 -1.80 12.42 13.60
N ARG A 136 -1.78 12.59 14.93
CA ARG A 136 -2.92 12.33 15.85
C ARG A 136 -3.55 10.94 15.65
N ASN A 137 -2.77 9.96 15.21
CA ASN A 137 -3.29 8.64 14.86
C ASN A 137 -3.91 7.91 16.06
N TRP A 138 -3.24 8.02 17.21
CA TRP A 138 -3.68 7.44 18.48
C TRP A 138 -5.05 7.98 18.88
N GLU A 139 -5.15 9.29 19.09
CA GLU A 139 -6.40 9.98 19.45
C GLU A 139 -7.52 9.69 18.44
N ARG A 140 -7.23 9.76 17.14
CA ARG A 140 -8.21 9.49 16.09
C ARG A 140 -8.75 8.05 16.17
N THR A 141 -7.88 7.08 16.40
CA THR A 141 -8.29 5.68 16.48
C THR A 141 -9.05 5.38 17.77
N GLU A 142 -8.69 6.01 18.90
CA GLU A 142 -9.43 5.86 20.15
C GLU A 142 -10.83 6.46 20.08
N ASN A 143 -10.98 7.60 19.38
CA ASN A 143 -12.27 8.25 19.18
C ASN A 143 -13.19 7.48 18.22
N LEU A 144 -12.64 6.90 17.15
CA LEU A 144 -13.42 6.12 16.18
C LEU A 144 -13.80 4.72 16.70
N TYR A 145 -12.93 4.12 17.51
CA TYR A 145 -13.09 2.77 18.03
C TYR A 145 -12.99 2.76 19.56
N PRO A 146 -13.98 3.33 20.27
CA PRO A 146 -13.97 3.38 21.72
C PRO A 146 -14.11 1.96 22.30
N VAL A 147 -13.14 1.53 23.10
CA VAL A 147 -13.25 0.27 23.85
C VAL A 147 -13.86 0.59 25.22
N PRO A 148 -15.01 -0.02 25.58
CA PRO A 148 -15.68 0.25 26.85
C PRO A 148 -14.81 -0.10 28.07
N PRO A 149 -15.10 0.46 29.26
CA PRO A 149 -14.35 0.17 30.48
C PRO A 149 -14.48 -1.31 30.89
N ARG A 150 -13.59 -1.72 31.80
CA ARG A 150 -13.63 -3.06 32.42
C ARG A 150 -14.96 -3.21 33.16
N CYS A 151 -15.63 -4.35 32.99
CA CYS A 151 -16.78 -4.67 33.84
C CYS A 151 -16.23 -5.23 35.16
N PRO A 152 -16.49 -4.60 36.32
CA PRO A 152 -16.08 -5.18 37.59
C PRO A 152 -16.77 -6.55 37.74
N PRO A 153 -16.09 -7.56 38.29
CA PRO A 153 -16.80 -8.73 38.78
C PRO A 153 -17.86 -8.23 39.76
N ASP A 154 -19.09 -8.70 39.64
CA ASP A 154 -20.10 -8.41 40.66
C ASP A 154 -19.48 -8.77 42.00
N ALA A 155 -19.46 -7.79 42.91
CA ALA A 155 -19.07 -8.04 44.29
C ALA A 155 -20.20 -8.87 44.93
N SER A 156 -20.29 -10.14 44.55
CA SER A 156 -21.03 -11.12 45.32
C SER A 156 -20.32 -11.22 46.67
N SER A 157 -21.05 -10.75 47.69
CA SER A 157 -20.71 -10.72 49.11
C SER A 157 -20.24 -12.07 49.65
#